data_AF-A0A968U5B3-F1
#
_entry.id   AF-A0A968U5B3-F1
#
_cell.length_a   1.000
_cell.length_b   1.000
_cell.length_c   1.000
_cell.angle_alpha   90.00
_cell.angle_beta   90.00
_cell.angle_gamma   90.00
#
_symmetry.space_group_name_H-M   'P 1'
#
loop_
_entity.id
_entity.type
_entity.pdbx_description
1 polymer ?
#
loop_
_entity_poly.entity_id
_entity_poly.type
_entity_poly.pdbx_seq_one_letter_code
_entity_poly.pdbx_strand_id
1 'polypeptide(L)' 'MAEEMRQFEQAQQHYQQALQIYVEFGDRFSQAHTYGQLGLLAEAEGNPAEARTYLQQALEIFVEFLR' A
#
# COMPACT_ATOMS: atom_id res chain seq x y z
N MET A 1 16.91 -13.25 -2.36
CA MET A 1 17.48 -12.55 -3.56
C MET A 1 16.56 -12.66 -4.77
N ALA A 2 16.74 -13.58 -5.74
CA ALA A 2 15.88 -13.58 -6.95
C ALA A 2 14.42 -13.98 -6.69
N GLU A 3 14.19 -15.00 -5.86
CA GLU A 3 12.84 -15.45 -5.49
C GLU A 3 12.11 -14.40 -4.65
N GLU A 4 12.83 -13.72 -3.76
CA GLU A 4 12.32 -12.68 -2.88
C GLU A 4 11.91 -11.43 -3.66
N MET A 5 12.74 -10.96 -4.59
CA MET A 5 12.35 -9.88 -5.52
C MET A 5 11.11 -10.25 -6.33
N ARG A 6 11.02 -11.50 -6.79
CA ARG A 6 9.84 -11.99 -7.52
C ARG A 6 8.60 -12.06 -6.64
N GLN A 7 8.74 -12.34 -5.34
CA GLN A 7 7.65 -12.33 -4.38
C GLN A 7 7.19 -10.90 -4.09
N PHE A 8 8.12 -9.95 -3.99
CA PHE A 8 7.78 -8.55 -3.80
C PHE A 8 7.04 -7.96 -5.00
N GLU A 9 7.50 -8.21 -6.22
CA GLU A 9 6.79 -7.80 -7.44
C GLU A 9 5.35 -8.34 -7.50
N GLN A 10 5.16 -9.62 -7.16
CA GLN A 10 3.83 -10.23 -7.10
C GLN A 10 2.96 -9.59 -6.01
N ALA A 11 3.51 -9.36 -4.82
CA ALA A 11 2.81 -8.71 -3.73
C ALA A 11 2.39 -7.28 -4.12
N GLN A 12 3.28 -6.51 -4.74
CA GLN A 12 3.01 -5.16 -5.21
C GLN A 12 1.87 -5.15 -6.24
N GLN A 13 1.90 -6.05 -7.22
CA GLN A 13 0.84 -6.20 -8.21
C GLN A 13 -0.52 -6.51 -7.55
N HIS A 14 -0.57 -7.45 -6.61
CA HIS A 14 -1.80 -7.79 -5.92
C HIS A 14 -2.36 -6.63 -5.09
N TYR A 15 -1.51 -5.90 -4.37
CA TYR A 15 -1.95 -4.72 -3.62
C TYR A 15 -2.41 -3.59 -4.53
N GLN A 16 -1.75 -3.35 -5.67
CA GLN A 16 -2.18 -2.33 -6.64
C GLN A 16 -3.54 -2.69 -7.27
N GLN A 17 -3.76 -3.96 -7.61
CA GLN A 17 -5.06 -4.43 -8.09
C GLN A 17 -6.16 -4.27 -7.04
N ALA A 18 -5.89 -4.65 -5.78
CA ALA A 18 -6.82 -4.46 -4.68
C ALA A 18 -7.13 -2.97 -4.47
N LEU A 19 -6.11 -2.11 -4.50
CA LEU A 19 -6.26 -0.67 -4.38
C LEU A 19 -7.18 -0.10 -5.47
N GLN A 20 -6.99 -0.52 -6.72
CA GLN A 20 -7.83 -0.10 -7.84
C GLN A 20 -9.31 -0.47 -7.60
N ILE A 21 -9.58 -1.70 -7.14
CA ILE A 21 -10.93 -2.15 -6.79
C ILE A 21 -11.49 -1.27 -5.66
N TYR A 22 -10.75 -1.08 -4.57
CA TYR A 22 -11.25 -0.27 -3.44
C TYR A 22 -11.47 1.20 -3.81
N VAL A 23 -10.71 1.74 -4.76
CA VAL A 23 -10.96 3.08 -5.33
C VAL A 23 -12.27 3.10 -6.13
N GLU A 24 -12.48 2.12 -7.00
CA GLU A 24 -13.69 2.01 -7.82
C GLU A 24 -14.97 1.89 -6.97
N PHE A 25 -14.91 1.13 -5.88
CA PHE A 25 -16.04 0.93 -4.96
C PHE A 25 -16.14 2.02 -3.87
N GLY A 26 -15.20 2.96 -3.81
CA GLY A 26 -15.16 4.00 -2.77
C GLY A 26 -14.91 3.45 -1.35
N ASP A 27 -14.37 2.24 -1.21
CA ASP A 27 -14.00 1.64 0.08
C ASP A 27 -12.72 2.28 0.60
N ARG A 28 -12.87 3.43 1.24
CA ARG A 28 -11.76 4.22 1.77
C ARG A 28 -10.99 3.52 2.87
N PHE A 29 -11.65 2.72 3.71
CA PHE A 29 -10.96 2.02 4.80
C PHE A 29 -10.00 0.97 4.22
N SER A 30 -10.44 0.19 3.24
CA SER A 30 -9.60 -0.80 2.57
C SER A 30 -8.50 -0.16 1.72
N GLN A 31 -8.72 1.02 1.14
CA GLN A 31 -7.66 1.80 0.49
C GLN A 31 -6.55 2.16 1.50
N ALA A 32 -6.90 2.69 2.68
CA ALA A 32 -5.93 3.06 3.71
C ALA A 32 -5.07 1.88 4.15
N HIS A 33 -5.71 0.74 4.38
CA HIS A 33 -5.00 -0.48 4.76
C HIS A 33 -4.06 -0.96 3.64
N THR A 34 -4.54 -0.94 2.38
CA THR A 34 -3.73 -1.36 1.22
C THR A 34 -2.52 -0.45 1.00
N TYR A 35 -2.68 0.87 1.17
CA TYR A 35 -1.54 1.80 1.20
C TYR A 35 -0.55 1.45 2.31
N GLY A 36 -1.02 1.11 3.51
CA GLY A 36 -0.14 0.64 4.59
C GLY A 36 0.69 -0.59 4.20
N GLN A 37 0.08 -1.57 3.54
CA GLN A 37 0.76 -2.78 3.08
C GLN A 37 1.81 -2.50 1.98
N LEU A 38 1.48 -1.63 1.02
CA LEU A 38 2.44 -1.16 0.02
C LEU A 38 3.62 -0.41 0.67
N GLY A 39 3.37 0.33 1.75
CA GLY A 39 4.41 0.98 2.53
C GLY A 39 5.39 -0.01 3.17
N LEU A 40 4.85 -1.05 3.83
CA LEU A 40 5.66 -2.11 4.43
C LEU A 40 6.45 -2.92 3.39
N LEU A 41 5.84 -3.16 2.22
CA LEU A 41 6.51 -3.84 1.11
C LEU A 41 7.70 -3.02 0.59
N ALA A 42 7.50 -1.73 0.35
CA ALA A 42 8.58 -0.84 -0.10
C ALA A 42 9.71 -0.73 0.93
N GLU A 43 9.42 -0.81 2.24
CA GLU A 43 10.44 -0.89 3.27
C GLU A 43 11.25 -2.19 3.18
N ALA A 44 10.58 -3.33 2.97
CA ALA A 44 11.23 -4.63 2.77
C ALA A 44 12.10 -4.67 1.49
N GLU A 45 11.73 -3.92 0.45
CA GLU A 45 12.51 -3.73 -0.78
C GLU A 45 13.69 -2.75 -0.62
N GLY A 46 13.81 -2.07 0.52
CA GLY A 46 14.85 -1.08 0.76
C GLY A 46 14.57 0.29 0.14
N ASN A 47 13.30 0.61 -0.14
CA ASN A 47 12.84 1.88 -0.70
C ASN A 47 12.08 2.75 0.34
N PRO A 48 12.78 3.34 1.33
CA PRO A 48 12.14 4.09 2.41
C PRO A 48 11.39 5.36 1.94
N ALA A 49 11.80 5.96 0.83
CA ALA A 49 11.12 7.12 0.26
C ALA A 49 9.72 6.78 -0.27
N GLU A 50 9.61 5.63 -0.94
CA GLU A 50 8.33 5.12 -1.44
C GLU A 50 7.46 4.62 -0.28
N ALA A 51 8.06 3.90 0.67
CA ALA A 51 7.39 3.47 1.89
C ALA A 51 6.71 4.65 2.62
N ARG A 52 7.45 5.75 2.82
CA ARG A 52 6.93 6.96 3.44
C ARG A 52 5.75 7.55 2.67
N THR A 53 5.79 7.52 1.34
CA THR A 53 4.71 8.04 0.50
C THR A 53 3.43 7.24 0.71
N TYR A 54 3.52 5.91 0.65
CA TYR A 54 2.38 5.04 0.88
C TYR A 54 1.82 5.15 2.31
N LEU A 55 2.70 5.18 3.32
CA LEU A 55 2.28 5.36 4.71
C LEU A 55 1.60 6.72 4.96
N GLN A 56 2.06 7.77 4.29
CA GLN A 56 1.44 9.09 4.36
C GLN A 56 0.04 9.07 3.75
N GLN A 57 -0.15 8.42 2.60
CA GLN A 57 -1.47 8.24 2.00
C GLN A 57 -2.41 7.47 2.93
N ALA A 58 -1.95 6.36 3.51
CA ALA A 58 -2.72 5.59 4.49
C ALA A 58 -3.16 6.45 5.69
N LEU A 59 -2.22 7.22 6.26
CA LEU A 59 -2.47 8.10 7.40
C LEU A 59 -3.51 9.17 7.07
N GLU A 60 -3.42 9.80 5.90
CA GLU A 60 -4.39 10.82 5.47
C GLU A 60 -5.80 10.25 5.45
N ILE A 61 -5.98 9.03 4.95
CA ILE A 61 -7.29 8.38 4.96
C ILE A 61 -7.75 8.06 6.39
N PHE A 62 -6.90 7.49 7.23
CA PHE A 62 -7.29 7.18 8.61
C PHE A 62 -7.67 8.43 9.41
N VAL A 63 -7.00 9.56 9.16
CA VAL A 63 -7.34 10.84 9.77
C VAL A 63 -8.73 11.32 9.36
N GLU A 64 -9.19 11.05 8.13
CA GLU A 64 -10.56 11.38 7.73
C GLU A 64 -11.62 10.63 8.54
N PHE A 65 -11.34 9.40 8.99
CA PHE A 65 -12.25 8.62 9.84
C PHE A 65 -12.28 9.08 11.31
N LEU A 66 -11.35 9.93 11.73
CA LEU A 66 -11.26 10.47 13.09
C LEU A 66 -11.92 11.86 13.23
N ARG A 67 -12.43 12.43 12.14
CA ARG A 67 -13.10 13.73 12.11
C ARG A 67 -14.62 13.53 12.11
#